data_AF-A3DEH9-F1
#
_entry.id   AF-A3DEH9-F1
#
_cell.length_a   1.000
_cell.length_b   1.000
_cell.length_c   1.000
_cell.angle_alpha   90.00
_cell.angle_beta   90.00
_cell.angle_gamma   90.00
#
_symmetry.space_group_name_H-M   'P 1'
#
loop_
_entity.id
_entity.type
_entity.pdbx_description
1 polymer ?
#
loop_
_entity_poly.entity_id
_entity_poly.type
_entity_poly.pdbx_seq_one_letter_code
_entity_poly.pdbx_strand_id
1 'polypeptide(L)'
;MINKVYESFPRLVYSNSIINECGGYFQNKIEKDEALTQEELTIASYLLSYLPTQVKLTKDELKNYFTKEEAFMLISLFNSTYLSNFSSAKEKLISEVRAAIYYESIDDVYNIDGEKLISKLEKLTEFQAFTVLSMIEETFFQGKVSDGEIKKIFNID
;
A
#
# COMPACT_ATOMS: atom_id res chain seq x y z
N MET A 1 27.40 21.49 6.68
CA MET A 1 27.16 20.69 5.46
C MET A 1 25.69 20.26 5.34
N ILE A 2 25.05 19.83 6.43
CA ILE A 2 23.66 19.33 6.45
C ILE A 2 22.62 20.35 5.89
N ASN A 3 22.74 21.65 6.20
CA ASN A 3 21.75 22.65 5.74
C ASN A 3 21.71 22.87 4.22
N LYS A 4 22.82 22.68 3.50
CA LYS A 4 22.83 22.84 2.03
C LYS A 4 22.17 21.65 1.30
N VAL A 5 22.19 20.47 1.92
CA VAL A 5 21.60 19.25 1.36
C VAL A 5 20.07 19.40 1.30
N TYR A 6 19.45 19.85 2.40
CA TYR A 6 17.99 20.07 2.47
C TYR A 6 17.46 21.13 1.50
N GLU A 7 18.21 22.22 1.27
CA GLU A 7 17.78 23.28 0.33
C GLU A 7 17.92 22.88 -1.15
N SER A 8 18.82 21.94 -1.45
CA SER A 8 19.09 21.47 -2.82
C SER A 8 18.30 20.22 -3.21
N PHE A 9 17.82 19.47 -2.22
CA PHE A 9 17.24 18.13 -2.39
C PHE A 9 15.89 18.08 -3.12
N PRO A 10 14.90 18.94 -2.79
CA PRO A 10 13.67 19.02 -3.56
C PRO A 10 13.94 19.43 -5.01
N ARG A 11 15.05 20.12 -5.29
CA ARG A 11 15.44 20.41 -6.67
C ARG A 11 16.03 19.18 -7.33
N LEU A 12 16.96 18.45 -6.72
CA LEU A 12 17.58 17.24 -7.31
C LEU A 12 16.60 16.10 -7.60
N VAL A 13 15.67 15.81 -6.67
CA VAL A 13 14.67 14.73 -6.83
C VAL A 13 13.63 15.07 -7.90
N TYR A 14 13.27 16.35 -8.05
CA TYR A 14 12.25 16.79 -9.01
C TYR A 14 12.83 17.39 -10.30
N SER A 15 14.13 17.68 -10.38
CA SER A 15 14.81 18.16 -11.60
C SER A 15 15.30 17.04 -12.48
N ASN A 16 15.53 15.85 -11.92
CA ASN A 16 15.66 14.64 -12.72
C ASN A 16 14.25 14.17 -13.04
N SER A 17 13.91 14.24 -14.32
CA SER A 17 12.66 13.83 -14.96
C SER A 17 12.33 12.34 -14.83
N ILE A 18 12.65 11.70 -13.70
CA ILE A 18 12.81 10.27 -13.62
C ILE A 18 12.51 9.66 -12.23
N ILE A 19 11.47 10.14 -11.54
CA ILE A 19 10.98 9.44 -10.32
C ILE A 19 10.56 7.99 -10.67
N ASN A 20 10.09 7.75 -11.89
CA ASN A 20 9.70 6.41 -12.37
C ASN A 20 10.88 5.43 -12.50
N GLU A 21 12.11 5.88 -12.73
CA GLU A 21 13.28 4.97 -12.79
C GLU A 21 13.94 4.79 -11.43
N CYS A 22 13.71 5.67 -10.44
CA CYS A 22 14.28 5.51 -9.10
C CYS A 22 13.84 4.20 -8.43
N GLY A 23 12.55 3.84 -8.51
CA GLY A 23 12.04 2.59 -7.93
C GLY A 23 12.72 1.35 -8.53
N GLY A 24 12.75 1.26 -9.86
CA GLY A 24 13.43 0.18 -10.58
C GLY A 24 14.94 0.15 -10.36
N TYR A 25 15.58 1.31 -10.21
CA TYR A 25 17.01 1.43 -9.92
C TYR A 25 17.37 0.83 -8.55
N PHE A 26 16.65 1.22 -7.49
CA PHE A 26 16.87 0.66 -6.16
C PHE A 26 16.54 -0.83 -6.09
N GLN A 27 15.45 -1.26 -6.75
CA GLN A 27 15.07 -2.66 -6.82
C GLN A 27 16.14 -3.53 -7.51
N ASN A 28 16.66 -3.08 -8.65
CA ASN A 28 17.76 -3.77 -9.34
C ASN A 28 19.02 -3.91 -8.47
N LYS A 29 19.35 -2.89 -7.67
CA LYS A 29 20.49 -2.96 -6.74
C LYS A 29 20.25 -3.94 -5.61
N ILE A 30 19.04 -3.96 -5.03
CA ILE A 30 18.65 -4.92 -3.99
C ILE A 30 18.74 -6.35 -4.51
N GLU A 31 18.22 -6.61 -5.72
CA GLU A 31 18.28 -7.94 -6.35
C GLU A 31 19.70 -8.43 -6.64
N LYS A 32 20.64 -7.49 -6.86
CA LYS A 32 22.06 -7.78 -7.11
C LYS A 32 22.93 -7.73 -5.85
N ASP A 33 22.32 -7.49 -4.67
CA ASP A 33 23.03 -7.29 -3.40
C ASP A 33 24.13 -6.21 -3.50
N GLU A 34 23.85 -5.15 -4.27
CA GLU A 34 24.77 -4.01 -4.45
C GLU A 34 24.61 -3.01 -3.30
N ALA A 35 25.74 -2.59 -2.72
CA ALA A 35 25.74 -1.57 -1.68
C ALA A 35 25.23 -0.22 -2.20
N LEU A 36 24.37 0.42 -1.41
CA LEU A 36 23.94 1.79 -1.65
C LEU A 36 25.02 2.78 -1.24
N THR A 37 25.21 3.82 -2.05
CA THR A 37 26.05 4.98 -1.71
C THR A 37 25.40 5.79 -0.58
N GLN A 38 26.18 6.67 0.05
CA GLN A 38 25.66 7.54 1.12
C GLN A 38 24.54 8.48 0.64
N GLU A 39 24.61 8.96 -0.61
CA GLU A 39 23.59 9.82 -1.21
C GLU A 39 22.29 9.03 -1.45
N GLU A 40 22.40 7.83 -2.00
CA GLU A 40 21.30 6.89 -2.21
C GLU A 40 20.60 6.51 -0.90
N LEU A 41 21.36 6.20 0.16
CA LEU A 41 20.83 5.95 1.51
C LEU A 41 20.07 7.15 2.06
N THR A 42 20.56 8.36 1.79
CA THR A 42 19.92 9.60 2.25
C THR A 42 18.59 9.82 1.53
N ILE A 43 18.54 9.61 0.21
CA ILE A 43 17.31 9.69 -0.59
C ILE A 43 16.30 8.65 -0.12
N ALA A 44 16.72 7.39 0.02
CA ALA A 44 15.86 6.30 0.47
C ALA A 44 15.29 6.59 1.88
N SER A 45 16.13 7.04 2.82
CA SER A 45 15.70 7.39 4.17
C SER A 45 14.66 8.51 4.19
N TYR A 46 14.82 9.53 3.34
CA TYR A 46 13.85 10.62 3.23
C TYR A 46 12.50 10.12 2.67
N LEU A 47 12.51 9.36 1.58
CA LEU A 47 11.30 8.79 0.99
C LEU A 47 10.58 7.87 1.99
N LEU A 48 11.33 7.02 2.69
CA LEU A 48 10.81 6.14 3.75
C LEU A 48 10.25 6.92 4.94
N SER A 49 10.75 8.12 5.24
CA SER A 49 10.17 8.97 6.29
C SER A 49 8.87 9.66 5.86
N TYR A 50 8.72 9.95 4.57
CA TYR A 50 7.57 10.67 4.03
C TYR A 50 6.39 9.75 3.70
N LEU A 51 6.66 8.55 3.16
CA LEU A 51 5.65 7.61 2.72
C LEU A 51 4.63 7.23 3.82
N PRO A 52 5.03 6.92 5.07
CA PRO A 52 4.09 6.64 6.16
C PRO A 52 3.14 7.81 6.46
N THR A 53 3.63 9.04 6.31
CA THR A 53 2.80 10.24 6.49
C THR A 53 1.75 10.34 5.39
N GLN A 54 2.12 10.09 4.13
CA GLN A 54 1.18 10.10 3.02
C GLN A 54 0.16 8.96 3.10
N VAL A 55 0.59 7.76 3.49
CA VAL A 55 -0.30 6.63 3.76
C VAL A 55 -1.29 7.01 4.84
N LYS A 56 -0.85 7.59 5.96
CA LYS A 56 -1.76 8.04 7.03
C LYS A 56 -2.79 9.06 6.55
N LEU A 57 -2.38 10.10 5.82
CA LEU A 57 -3.31 11.10 5.28
C LEU A 57 -4.32 10.47 4.31
N THR A 58 -3.87 9.51 3.50
CA THR A 58 -4.75 8.79 2.56
C THR A 58 -5.70 7.83 3.28
N LYS A 59 -5.31 7.25 4.43
CA LYS A 59 -6.23 6.49 5.31
C LYS A 59 -7.37 7.37 5.82
N ASP A 60 -7.14 8.67 6.02
CA ASP A 60 -8.19 9.62 6.40
C ASP A 60 -9.15 9.92 5.24
N GLU A 61 -8.66 9.95 3.99
CA GLU A 61 -9.52 10.05 2.80
C GLU A 61 -10.44 8.82 2.63
N LEU A 62 -9.97 7.66 3.11
CA LEU A 62 -10.69 6.39 3.05
C LEU A 62 -11.57 6.12 4.29
N LYS A 63 -11.84 7.14 5.10
CA LYS A 63 -12.71 7.00 6.29
C LYS A 63 -14.07 6.42 5.91
N ASN A 64 -14.48 5.35 6.61
CA ASN A 64 -15.71 4.60 6.36
C ASN A 64 -15.88 4.14 4.90
N TYR A 65 -14.80 4.10 4.13
CA TYR A 65 -14.86 3.68 2.74
C TYR A 65 -15.22 2.20 2.66
N PHE A 66 -14.67 1.38 3.57
CA PHE A 66 -14.99 -0.05 3.69
C PHE A 66 -15.90 -0.33 4.87
N THR A 67 -16.75 -1.35 4.74
CA THR A 67 -17.41 -1.96 5.88
C THR A 67 -16.44 -2.86 6.63
N LYS A 68 -16.83 -3.26 7.83
CA LYS A 68 -16.03 -4.18 8.65
C LYS A 68 -15.84 -5.52 7.92
N GLU A 69 -16.91 -6.04 7.33
CA GLU A 69 -16.94 -7.32 6.63
C GLU A 69 -16.09 -7.30 5.36
N GLU A 70 -16.14 -6.21 4.60
CA GLU A 70 -15.24 -6.01 3.44
C GLU A 70 -13.77 -5.94 3.86
N ALA A 71 -13.45 -5.24 4.96
CA ALA A 71 -12.09 -5.19 5.49
C ALA A 71 -11.59 -6.57 5.92
N PHE A 72 -12.43 -7.35 6.61
CA PHE A 72 -12.10 -8.73 7.01
C PHE A 72 -11.83 -9.63 5.79
N MET A 73 -12.67 -9.54 4.76
CA MET A 73 -12.47 -10.29 3.53
C MET A 73 -11.13 -9.89 2.91
N LEU A 74 -10.86 -8.60 2.72
CA LEU A 74 -9.58 -8.13 2.17
C LEU A 74 -8.39 -8.63 2.98
N ILE A 75 -8.41 -8.54 4.31
CA ILE A 75 -7.33 -9.06 5.15
C ILE A 75 -7.10 -10.56 4.91
N SER A 76 -8.18 -11.34 4.82
CA SER A 76 -8.08 -12.79 4.63
C SER A 76 -7.39 -13.18 3.32
N LEU A 77 -7.61 -12.42 2.25
CA LEU A 77 -7.07 -12.71 0.92
C LEU A 77 -5.56 -12.51 0.84
N PHE A 78 -5.01 -11.55 1.60
CA PHE A 78 -3.60 -11.19 1.52
C PHE A 78 -2.77 -11.70 2.71
N ASN A 79 -3.36 -12.48 3.62
CA ASN A 79 -2.72 -12.94 4.86
C ASN A 79 -1.50 -13.88 4.66
N SER A 80 -1.24 -14.35 3.45
CA SER A 80 -0.12 -15.23 3.11
C SER A 80 0.79 -14.67 2.01
N THR A 81 0.50 -13.49 1.49
CA THR A 81 1.20 -12.92 0.34
C THR A 81 1.99 -11.70 0.78
N TYR A 82 3.31 -11.73 0.61
CA TYR A 82 4.10 -10.50 0.73
C TYR A 82 3.57 -9.48 -0.27
N LEU A 83 3.26 -8.28 0.21
CA LEU A 83 2.80 -7.15 -0.60
C LEU A 83 3.98 -6.48 -1.31
N SER A 84 4.79 -7.27 -2.00
CA SER A 84 5.94 -6.81 -2.75
C SER A 84 5.80 -7.16 -4.24
N ASN A 85 6.49 -6.39 -5.08
CA ASN A 85 6.72 -6.68 -6.50
C ASN A 85 5.47 -6.70 -7.41
N PHE A 86 4.51 -5.79 -7.20
CA PHE A 86 3.44 -5.53 -8.16
C PHE A 86 3.66 -4.18 -8.89
N SER A 87 3.33 -4.14 -10.17
CA SER A 87 3.39 -2.93 -11.01
C SER A 87 2.23 -1.96 -10.74
N SER A 88 1.11 -2.47 -10.23
CA SER A 88 -0.10 -1.69 -9.89
C SER A 88 -0.74 -2.26 -8.62
N ALA A 89 -0.95 -1.39 -7.63
CA ALA A 89 -1.61 -1.76 -6.38
C ALA A 89 -3.09 -2.06 -6.63
N LYS A 90 -3.73 -1.24 -7.47
CA LYS A 90 -5.13 -1.41 -7.84
C LYS A 90 -5.35 -2.73 -8.58
N GLU A 91 -4.53 -3.03 -9.59
CA GLU A 91 -4.66 -4.26 -10.36
C GLU A 91 -4.48 -5.48 -9.45
N LYS A 92 -3.51 -5.45 -8.53
CA LYS A 92 -3.31 -6.49 -7.52
C LYS A 92 -4.55 -6.68 -6.64
N LEU A 93 -5.12 -5.61 -6.09
CA LEU A 93 -6.34 -5.70 -5.28
C LEU A 93 -7.52 -6.31 -6.07
N ILE A 94 -7.78 -5.78 -7.26
CA ILE A 94 -8.94 -6.17 -8.06
C ILE A 94 -8.81 -7.62 -8.55
N SER A 95 -7.63 -8.03 -9.02
CA SER A 95 -7.41 -9.38 -9.56
C SER A 95 -7.58 -10.45 -8.48
N GLU A 96 -7.02 -10.24 -7.29
CA GLU A 96 -7.14 -11.18 -6.17
C GLU A 96 -8.59 -11.28 -5.68
N VAL A 97 -9.27 -10.14 -5.51
CA VAL A 97 -10.69 -10.13 -5.09
C VAL A 97 -11.58 -10.81 -6.12
N ARG A 98 -11.39 -10.52 -7.42
CA ARG A 98 -12.14 -11.18 -8.50
C ARG A 98 -11.88 -12.68 -8.54
N ALA A 99 -10.63 -13.10 -8.41
CA ALA A 99 -10.27 -14.51 -8.41
C ALA A 99 -10.93 -15.23 -7.23
N ALA A 100 -10.85 -14.66 -6.02
CA ALA A 100 -11.43 -15.27 -4.83
C ALA A 100 -12.96 -15.34 -4.88
N ILE A 101 -13.64 -14.31 -5.39
CA ILE A 101 -15.09 -14.35 -5.61
C ILE A 101 -15.45 -15.44 -6.63
N TYR A 102 -14.74 -15.48 -7.76
CA TYR A 102 -15.06 -16.39 -8.85
C TYR A 102 -14.79 -17.87 -8.51
N TYR A 103 -13.66 -18.17 -7.85
CA TYR A 103 -13.24 -19.54 -7.58
C TYR A 103 -13.67 -20.07 -6.20
N GLU A 104 -13.84 -19.18 -5.22
CA GLU A 104 -14.06 -19.56 -3.81
C GLU A 104 -15.36 -19.02 -3.22
N SER A 105 -16.09 -18.15 -3.95
CA SER A 105 -17.31 -17.48 -3.46
C SER A 105 -17.10 -16.83 -2.09
N ILE A 106 -15.93 -16.20 -1.92
CA ILE A 106 -15.49 -15.64 -0.64
C ILE A 106 -16.42 -14.50 -0.15
N ASP A 107 -17.11 -13.83 -1.06
CA ASP A 107 -18.11 -12.81 -0.78
C ASP A 107 -19.32 -13.38 -0.02
N ASP A 108 -19.74 -14.61 -0.35
CA ASP A 108 -20.79 -15.32 0.40
C ASP A 108 -20.33 -15.65 1.83
N VAL A 109 -19.05 -16.03 2.01
CA VAL A 109 -18.46 -16.37 3.32
C VAL A 109 -18.48 -15.16 4.27
N TYR A 110 -18.18 -13.97 3.74
CA TYR A 110 -18.19 -12.72 4.51
C TYR A 110 -19.53 -11.99 4.47
N ASN A 111 -20.54 -12.53 3.77
CA ASN A 111 -21.86 -11.94 3.58
C ASN A 111 -21.79 -10.49 3.08
N ILE A 112 -21.02 -10.28 2.01
CA ILE A 112 -20.89 -8.98 1.33
C ILE A 112 -21.37 -9.06 -0.12
N ASP A 113 -21.60 -7.89 -0.72
CA ASP A 113 -21.85 -7.76 -2.16
C ASP A 113 -20.51 -7.64 -2.90
N GLY A 114 -20.06 -8.73 -3.52
CA GLY A 114 -18.78 -8.81 -4.22
C GLY A 114 -18.65 -7.81 -5.38
N GLU A 115 -19.71 -7.61 -6.16
CA GLU A 115 -19.74 -6.66 -7.28
C GLU A 115 -19.64 -5.21 -6.78
N LYS A 116 -20.32 -4.90 -5.67
CA LYS A 116 -20.19 -3.59 -5.02
C LYS A 116 -18.77 -3.35 -4.52
N LEU A 117 -18.13 -4.35 -3.92
CA LEU A 117 -16.73 -4.25 -3.49
C LEU A 117 -15.79 -4.02 -4.69
N ILE A 118 -15.93 -4.78 -5.77
CA ILE A 118 -15.13 -4.59 -7.00
C ILE A 118 -15.29 -3.17 -7.54
N SER A 119 -16.53 -2.66 -7.65
CA SER A 119 -16.78 -1.29 -8.11
C SER A 119 -16.14 -0.23 -7.21
N LYS A 120 -16.06 -0.48 -5.89
CA LYS A 120 -15.33 0.40 -4.96
C LYS A 120 -13.83 0.36 -5.21
N LEU A 121 -13.24 -0.80 -5.45
CA LEU A 121 -11.81 -0.93 -5.72
C LEU A 121 -11.42 -0.27 -7.05
N GLU A 122 -12.28 -0.37 -8.08
CA GLU A 122 -12.07 0.30 -9.37
C GLU A 122 -12.04 1.83 -9.28
N LYS A 123 -12.73 2.42 -8.30
CA LYS A 123 -12.80 3.88 -8.08
C LYS A 123 -11.61 4.45 -7.31
N LEU A 124 -10.81 3.62 -6.64
CA LEU A 124 -9.63 4.08 -5.90
C LEU A 124 -8.62 4.75 -6.83
N THR A 125 -7.78 5.65 -6.36
CA THR A 125 -6.54 5.98 -7.08
C THR A 125 -5.49 4.89 -6.84
N GLU A 126 -4.40 4.87 -7.61
CA GLU A 126 -3.31 3.91 -7.33
C GLU A 126 -2.71 4.08 -5.94
N PHE A 127 -2.55 5.32 -5.47
CA PHE A 127 -2.02 5.55 -4.13
C PHE A 127 -3.02 5.15 -3.02
N GLN A 128 -4.32 5.31 -3.27
CA GLN A 128 -5.35 4.81 -2.35
C GLN A 128 -5.40 3.28 -2.33
N ALA A 129 -5.25 2.61 -3.47
CA ALA A 129 -5.12 1.16 -3.55
C ALA A 129 -3.86 0.67 -2.80
N PHE A 130 -2.73 1.34 -2.99
CA PHE A 130 -1.51 1.07 -2.22
C PHE A 130 -1.74 1.23 -0.71
N THR A 131 -2.44 2.30 -0.31
CA THR A 131 -2.81 2.55 1.09
C THR A 131 -3.66 1.41 1.67
N VAL A 132 -4.60 0.85 0.90
CA VAL A 132 -5.39 -0.32 1.31
C VAL A 132 -4.50 -1.53 1.53
N LEU A 133 -3.56 -1.81 0.63
CA LEU A 133 -2.60 -2.90 0.83
C LEU A 133 -1.75 -2.66 2.09
N SER A 134 -1.27 -1.43 2.33
CA SER A 134 -0.54 -1.11 3.58
C SER A 134 -1.39 -1.30 4.83
N MET A 135 -2.69 -1.01 4.80
CA MET A 135 -3.61 -1.29 5.91
C MET A 135 -3.73 -2.79 6.17
N ILE A 136 -3.78 -3.62 5.12
CA ILE A 136 -3.80 -5.08 5.26
C ILE A 136 -2.46 -5.56 5.82
N GLU A 137 -1.33 -5.04 5.34
CA GLU A 137 0.01 -5.38 5.85
C GLU A 137 0.16 -5.05 7.35
N GLU A 138 -0.37 -3.90 7.77
CA GLU A 138 -0.40 -3.47 9.17
C GLU A 138 -1.10 -4.51 10.05
N THR A 139 -2.17 -5.15 9.56
CA THR A 139 -2.86 -6.22 10.30
C THR A 139 -2.02 -7.49 10.40
N PHE A 140 -1.31 -7.88 9.33
CA PHE A 140 -0.45 -9.05 9.31
C PHE A 140 0.67 -8.93 10.36
N PHE A 141 1.34 -7.77 10.43
CA PHE A 141 2.42 -7.53 11.39
C PHE A 141 1.95 -7.40 12.85
N GLN A 142 0.68 -7.00 13.07
CA GLN A 142 0.08 -6.99 14.42
C GLN A 142 -0.35 -8.39 14.88
N GLY A 143 -0.46 -9.37 13.98
CA GLY A 143 -0.80 -10.75 14.30
C GLY A 143 -2.31 -10.93 14.53
N LYS A 144 -2.71 -11.38 15.73
CA LYS A 144 -4.14 -11.53 16.03
C LYS A 144 -4.77 -10.17 16.29
N VAL A 145 -5.47 -9.64 15.29
CA VAL A 145 -6.13 -8.34 15.34
C VAL A 145 -7.60 -8.50 15.75
N SER A 146 -8.03 -7.75 16.75
CA SER A 146 -9.42 -7.67 17.20
C SER A 146 -10.29 -6.82 16.26
N ASP A 147 -11.61 -6.98 16.32
CA ASP A 147 -12.58 -6.13 15.58
C ASP A 147 -12.30 -4.63 15.78
N GLY A 148 -11.97 -4.21 17.01
CA GLY A 148 -11.70 -2.81 17.32
C GLY A 148 -10.42 -2.29 16.67
N GLU A 149 -9.40 -3.14 16.54
CA GLU A 149 -8.15 -2.79 15.87
C GLU A 149 -8.33 -2.75 14.35
N ILE A 150 -9.10 -3.67 13.76
CA ILE A 150 -9.43 -3.63 12.32
C ILE A 150 -10.18 -2.34 11.98
N LYS A 151 -11.18 -1.99 12.79
CA LYS A 151 -11.90 -0.72 12.64
C LYS A 151 -10.94 0.48 12.70
N LYS A 152 -10.01 0.47 13.65
CA LYS A 152 -8.99 1.54 13.76
C LYS A 152 -8.07 1.59 12.54
N ILE A 153 -7.61 0.44 12.04
CA ILE A 153 -6.70 0.36 10.89
C ILE A 153 -7.39 0.85 9.63
N PHE A 154 -8.62 0.40 9.36
CA PHE A 154 -9.41 0.77 8.18
C PHE A 154 -10.21 2.07 8.34
N ASN A 155 -10.06 2.77 9.46
CA ASN A 155 -10.74 4.03 9.77
C ASN A 155 -12.28 3.92 9.65
N ILE A 156 -12.84 2.91 10.32
CA ILE A 156 -14.27 2.56 10.37
C ILE A 156 -14.83 2.96 11.74
N ASP A 157 -15.98 3.65 11.76
CA ASP A 157 -16.71 4.01 13.00
C ASP A 157 -17.34 2.77 13.70
#